data_AF-A0A447UQA7-F1
#
_entry.id   AF-A0A447UQA7-F1
#
_cell.length_a   1.000
_cell.length_b   1.000
_cell.length_c   1.000
_cell.angle_alpha   90.00
_cell.angle_beta   90.00
_cell.angle_gamma   90.00
#
_symmetry.space_group_name_H-M   'P 1'
#
loop_
_entity.id
_entity.type
_entity.pdbx_description
1 polymer ?
#
loop_
_entity_poly.entity_id
_entity_poly.type
_entity_poly.pdbx_seq_one_letter_code
_entity_poly.pdbx_strand_id
1 'polypeptide(L)'
;MNASRHAPRPRQNLTLRLSLAVRSRQIEAYPSHTGDNVLYEQPLPISSVAVAKNLFRLIDAKTGEAFDIEEELWAYERLTAAVVNDIIHEHNFSRLRLAKPGDFPFETLTSFAVMQLLLNLHNPQNKNPYKQDLLDHFHHDIEMHFEEYIKSIQSLPGTQPALMNDSFYQKLLRVANASSSREDKCRAIFTLFSLLAILNKPTAL
;
A
#
# COMPACT_ATOMS: atom_id res chain seq x y z
N MET A 1 4.58 -48.61 -22.41
CA MET A 1 3.64 -48.08 -21.39
C MET A 1 4.27 -46.85 -20.79
N ASN A 2 3.74 -45.67 -21.14
CA ASN A 2 4.24 -44.36 -20.74
C ASN A 2 3.77 -44.03 -19.33
N ALA A 3 4.70 -43.92 -18.37
CA ALA A 3 4.43 -43.32 -17.07
C ALA A 3 4.60 -41.80 -17.19
N SER A 4 3.48 -41.07 -17.14
CA SER A 4 3.44 -39.61 -17.09
C SER A 4 4.32 -39.08 -15.95
N ARG A 5 5.39 -38.39 -16.31
CA ARG A 5 6.13 -37.50 -15.40
C ARG A 5 5.23 -36.33 -15.07
N HIS A 6 4.64 -36.31 -13.88
CA HIS A 6 4.08 -35.09 -13.33
C HIS A 6 5.22 -34.07 -13.13
N ALA A 7 5.27 -33.07 -14.00
CA ALA A 7 6.12 -31.91 -13.79
C ALA A 7 5.73 -31.24 -12.46
N PRO A 8 6.69 -30.86 -11.61
CA PRO A 8 6.39 -30.08 -10.41
C PRO A 8 5.80 -28.73 -10.85
N ARG A 9 4.63 -28.39 -10.31
CA ARG A 9 4.03 -27.05 -10.51
C ARG A 9 5.05 -26.00 -10.07
N PRO A 10 5.24 -24.90 -10.84
CA PRO A 10 6.12 -23.84 -10.42
C PRO A 10 5.63 -23.29 -9.09
N ARG A 11 6.49 -23.35 -8.05
CA ARG A 11 6.27 -22.61 -6.81
C ARG A 11 6.18 -21.14 -7.21
N GLN A 12 4.99 -20.57 -7.09
CA GLN A 12 4.84 -19.12 -7.14
C GLN A 12 5.73 -18.56 -6.03
N ASN A 13 6.78 -17.83 -6.43
CA ASN A 13 7.66 -17.12 -5.51
C ASN A 13 6.87 -15.96 -4.88
N LEU A 14 6.01 -16.30 -3.93
CA LEU A 14 5.45 -15.39 -2.94
C LEU A 14 6.62 -14.96 -2.05
N THR A 15 7.19 -13.79 -2.31
CA THR A 15 7.98 -13.11 -1.28
C THR A 15 7.10 -12.01 -0.71
N LEU A 16 6.23 -12.38 0.23
CA LEU A 16 5.77 -11.51 1.30
C LEU A 16 5.87 -12.31 2.59
N ARG A 17 6.62 -11.77 3.54
CA ARG A 17 6.70 -12.34 4.88
C ARG A 17 5.37 -12.08 5.58
N LEU A 18 4.69 -13.18 5.93
CA LEU A 18 3.52 -13.18 6.80
C LEU A 18 3.89 -12.60 8.18
N SER A 19 3.06 -11.70 8.70
CA SER A 19 2.70 -11.75 10.12
C SER A 19 1.32 -11.12 10.34
N LEU A 20 0.33 -11.96 10.65
CA LEU A 20 -0.76 -11.57 11.53
C LEU A 20 -0.36 -12.06 12.92
N ALA A 21 0.48 -11.28 13.59
CA ALA A 21 0.90 -11.59 14.94
C ALA A 21 0.22 -10.62 15.90
N VAL A 22 -0.79 -11.12 16.61
CA VAL A 22 -1.07 -10.65 17.98
C VAL A 22 0.11 -11.14 18.84
N ARG A 23 1.32 -10.61 18.58
CA ARG A 23 2.61 -10.79 19.29
C ARG A 23 3.75 -10.00 18.60
N SER A 24 3.66 -8.68 18.73
CA SER A 24 4.67 -7.74 19.27
C SER A 24 6.13 -7.60 18.78
N ARG A 25 6.71 -8.26 17.75
CA ARG A 25 8.01 -7.85 17.12
C ARG A 25 8.40 -8.72 15.90
N GLN A 26 9.04 -8.14 14.87
CA GLN A 26 9.81 -8.90 13.86
C GLN A 26 11.30 -8.82 14.23
N ILE A 27 11.96 -9.97 14.33
CA ILE A 27 13.40 -10.06 14.62
C ILE A 27 14.12 -10.50 13.35
N GLU A 28 15.00 -9.67 12.83
CA GLU A 28 15.87 -10.01 11.69
C GLU A 28 17.30 -10.24 12.17
N ALA A 29 17.81 -11.45 11.94
CA ALA A 29 19.19 -11.81 12.27
C ALA A 29 20.08 -11.60 11.04
N TYR A 30 21.09 -10.75 11.17
CA TYR A 30 22.12 -10.56 10.15
C TYR A 30 23.44 -11.17 10.66
N PRO A 31 24.13 -11.98 9.85
CA PRO A 31 25.44 -12.49 10.23
C PRO A 31 26.45 -11.34 10.26
N SER A 32 27.02 -11.06 11.43
CA SER A 32 28.16 -10.16 11.56
C SER A 32 29.44 -10.83 11.05
N HIS A 33 30.38 -10.03 10.56
CA HIS A 33 31.76 -10.47 10.27
C HIS A 33 32.50 -11.00 11.51
N THR A 34 31.96 -10.78 12.72
CA THR A 34 32.53 -11.24 14.00
C THR A 34 31.94 -12.55 14.52
N GLY A 35 31.01 -13.18 13.80
CA GLY A 35 30.42 -14.47 14.17
C GLY A 35 29.21 -14.38 15.11
N ASP A 36 28.92 -13.20 15.67
CA ASP A 36 27.69 -12.95 16.43
C ASP A 36 26.54 -12.52 15.50
N ASN A 37 25.35 -13.09 15.69
CA ASN A 37 24.17 -12.66 14.97
C ASN A 37 23.71 -11.31 15.52
N VAL A 38 23.64 -10.28 14.67
CA VAL A 38 23.03 -9.00 15.04
C VAL A 38 21.53 -9.13 14.85
N LEU A 39 20.78 -9.02 15.95
CA LEU A 39 19.32 -9.01 15.94
C LEU A 39 18.83 -7.58 15.77
N TYR A 40 18.19 -7.28 14.65
CA TYR A 40 17.42 -6.07 14.48
C TYR A 40 15.98 -6.35 14.88
N GLU A 41 15.51 -5.66 15.92
CA GLU A 41 14.09 -5.60 16.22
C GLU A 41 13.47 -4.52 15.32
N GLN A 42 12.68 -4.97 14.34
CA GLN A 42 11.85 -4.07 13.57
C GLN A 42 10.45 -4.05 14.21
N PRO A 43 9.84 -2.86 14.39
CA PRO A 43 8.40 -2.80 14.59
C PRO A 43 7.76 -3.59 13.45
N LEU A 44 6.83 -4.49 13.79
CA LEU A 44 6.13 -5.27 12.77
C LEU A 44 5.60 -4.30 11.70
N PRO A 45 5.78 -4.60 10.40
CA PRO A 45 5.08 -3.86 9.37
C PRO A 45 3.60 -3.90 9.74
N ILE A 46 3.01 -2.73 9.91
CA ILE A 46 1.58 -2.65 10.18
C ILE A 46 0.78 -2.87 8.89
N SER A 47 1.47 -3.10 7.76
CA SER A 47 0.94 -3.92 6.67
C SER A 47 0.84 -5.39 7.08
N SER A 48 -0.16 -5.72 7.91
CA SER A 48 -0.51 -7.10 8.28
C SER A 48 -1.20 -7.88 7.14
N VAL A 49 -0.98 -7.45 5.90
CA VAL A 49 -1.71 -7.88 4.73
C VAL A 49 -0.73 -8.35 3.67
N ALA A 50 -0.75 -9.65 3.39
CA ALA A 50 0.02 -10.23 2.29
C ALA A 50 -0.64 -9.87 0.94
N VAL A 51 -0.35 -8.70 0.40
CA VAL A 51 -0.73 -8.32 -0.98
C VAL A 51 0.15 -9.02 -2.00
N ALA A 52 -0.28 -9.30 -3.23
CA ALA A 52 0.60 -9.93 -4.21
C ALA A 52 1.83 -9.06 -4.54
N LYS A 53 3.02 -9.66 -4.72
CA LYS A 53 4.30 -8.94 -4.95
C LYS A 53 4.29 -7.97 -6.14
N ASN A 54 3.42 -8.17 -7.12
CA ASN A 54 3.30 -7.31 -8.29
C ASN A 54 1.95 -6.55 -8.32
N LEU A 55 1.26 -6.42 -7.18
CA LEU A 55 -0.12 -5.90 -7.14
C LEU A 55 -0.25 -4.51 -7.77
N PHE A 56 0.73 -3.64 -7.53
CA PHE A 56 0.78 -2.27 -8.02
C PHE A 56 1.92 -2.04 -9.01
N ARG A 57 2.45 -3.11 -9.61
CA ARG A 57 3.54 -2.99 -10.57
C ARG A 57 3.01 -2.45 -11.89
N LEU A 58 3.52 -1.31 -12.31
CA LEU A 58 3.17 -0.64 -13.55
C LEU A 58 4.38 -0.56 -14.49
N ILE A 59 4.14 -0.23 -15.76
CA ILE A 59 5.17 -0.03 -16.77
C ILE A 59 5.20 1.43 -17.19
N ASP A 60 6.36 2.06 -17.07
CA ASP A 60 6.58 3.44 -17.50
C ASP A 60 6.48 3.52 -19.02
N ALA A 61 5.63 4.41 -19.57
CA ALA A 61 5.46 4.51 -21.01
C ALA A 61 6.67 5.11 -21.73
N LYS A 62 7.51 5.91 -21.05
CA LYS A 62 8.68 6.54 -21.66
C LYS A 62 9.89 5.61 -21.66
N THR A 63 10.13 4.93 -20.55
CA THR A 63 11.33 4.09 -20.39
C THR A 63 11.07 2.62 -20.67
N GLY A 64 9.82 2.16 -20.58
CA GLY A 64 9.46 0.74 -20.62
C GLY A 64 9.83 -0.02 -19.34
N GLU A 65 10.39 0.66 -18.34
CA GLU A 65 10.80 0.06 -17.08
C GLU A 65 9.62 -0.12 -16.13
N ALA A 66 9.70 -1.16 -15.30
CA ALA A 66 8.71 -1.37 -14.26
C ALA A 66 8.91 -0.40 -13.09
N PHE A 67 7.81 0.03 -12.49
CA PHE A 67 7.78 0.79 -11.25
C PHE A 67 6.55 0.42 -10.43
N ASP A 68 6.47 0.90 -9.18
CA ASP A 68 5.36 0.67 -8.27
C ASP A 68 5.12 1.89 -7.36
N ILE A 69 4.16 1.73 -6.44
CA ILE A 69 3.76 2.72 -5.44
C ILE A 69 4.18 2.31 -4.00
N GLU A 70 5.13 1.38 -3.86
CA GLU A 70 5.51 0.85 -2.54
C GLU A 70 6.11 1.93 -1.64
N GLU A 71 6.83 2.90 -2.21
CA GLU A 71 7.38 4.05 -1.48
C GLU A 71 6.29 4.90 -0.82
N GLU A 72 5.17 5.15 -1.53
CA GLU A 72 4.04 5.90 -1.00
C GLU A 72 3.33 5.15 0.13
N LEU A 73 3.17 3.84 -0.02
CA LEU A 73 2.60 2.98 1.03
C LEU A 73 3.50 2.91 2.26
N TRP A 74 4.82 2.84 2.06
CA TRP A 74 5.80 2.79 3.14
C TRP A 74 5.87 4.11 3.91
N ALA A 75 5.81 5.25 3.21
CA ALA A 75 5.76 6.57 3.86
C ALA A 75 4.54 6.69 4.78
N TYR A 76 3.39 6.22 4.30
CA TYR A 76 2.16 6.14 5.09
C TYR A 76 2.27 5.19 6.30
N GLU A 77 2.85 4.01 6.10
CA GLU A 77 3.06 3.04 7.17
C GLU A 77 3.94 3.62 8.29
N ARG A 78 5.03 4.31 7.95
CA ARG A 78 5.88 4.96 8.95
C ARG A 78 5.16 6.01 9.79
N LEU A 79 4.27 6.79 9.17
CA LEU A 79 3.50 7.83 9.86
C LEU A 79 2.49 7.22 10.83
N THR A 80 1.78 6.19 10.40
CA THR A 80 0.77 5.52 11.22
C THR A 80 1.38 4.64 12.30
N ALA A 81 2.58 4.09 12.06
CA ALA A 81 3.18 3.12 12.95
C ALA A 81 3.49 3.65 14.34
N ALA A 82 3.93 4.90 14.45
CA ALA A 82 4.17 5.52 15.75
C ALA A 82 2.89 5.57 16.61
N VAL A 83 1.75 5.91 16.00
CA VAL A 83 0.47 6.03 16.70
C VAL A 83 -0.11 4.66 17.07
N VAL A 84 -0.07 3.71 16.13
CA VAL A 84 -0.54 2.34 16.37
C VAL A 84 0.30 1.66 17.45
N ASN A 85 1.63 1.79 17.41
CA ASN A 85 2.51 1.20 18.41
C ASN A 85 2.22 1.75 19.81
N ASP A 86 2.18 3.07 19.96
CA ASP A 86 1.88 3.70 21.26
C ASP A 86 0.48 3.29 21.78
N ILE A 87 -0.56 3.39 20.96
CA ILE A 87 -1.93 3.19 21.46
C ILE A 87 -2.27 1.71 21.62
N ILE A 88 -1.95 0.88 20.62
CA ILE A 88 -2.37 -0.51 20.56
C ILE A 88 -1.35 -1.42 21.24
N HIS A 89 -0.06 -1.28 20.88
CA HIS A 89 0.98 -2.18 21.37
C HIS A 89 1.45 -1.84 22.79
N GLU A 90 1.55 -0.55 23.12
CA GLU A 90 1.90 -0.11 24.48
C GLU A 90 0.65 0.08 25.37
N HIS A 91 -0.54 -0.23 24.84
CA HIS A 91 -1.82 -0.11 25.51
C HIS A 91 -2.12 1.31 26.05
N ASN A 92 -1.56 2.35 25.43
CA ASN A 92 -1.76 3.74 25.82
C ASN A 92 -3.08 4.32 25.28
N PHE A 93 -4.20 3.66 25.59
CA PHE A 93 -5.53 4.11 25.17
C PHE A 93 -5.90 5.50 25.75
N SER A 94 -5.21 5.93 26.81
CA SER A 94 -5.40 7.27 27.38
C SER A 94 -5.08 8.39 26.39
N ARG A 95 -4.18 8.15 25.43
CA ARG A 95 -3.82 9.10 24.36
C ARG A 95 -4.99 9.43 23.44
N LEU A 96 -5.95 8.53 23.29
CA LEU A 96 -7.18 8.80 22.53
C LEU A 96 -8.00 9.94 23.13
N ARG A 97 -7.91 10.16 24.45
CA ARG A 97 -8.61 11.24 25.16
C ARG A 97 -7.79 12.52 25.27
N LEU A 98 -6.46 12.42 25.22
CA LEU A 98 -5.51 13.51 25.46
C LEU A 98 -4.83 13.98 24.16
N ALA A 99 -5.61 14.11 23.09
CA ALA A 99 -5.13 14.64 21.82
C ALA A 99 -4.62 16.09 21.99
N LYS A 100 -3.40 16.35 21.53
CA LYS A 100 -2.84 17.72 21.46
C LYS A 100 -3.29 18.37 20.16
N PRO A 101 -3.35 19.71 20.06
CA PRO A 101 -3.56 20.39 18.79
C PRO A 101 -2.55 19.91 17.74
N GLY A 102 -3.03 19.37 16.61
CA GLY A 102 -2.20 18.79 15.55
C GLY A 102 -1.85 17.30 15.73
N ASP A 103 -2.28 16.64 16.81
CA ASP A 103 -2.16 15.21 17.04
C ASP A 103 -3.56 14.57 17.03
N PHE A 104 -3.85 13.78 16.00
CA PHE A 104 -5.17 13.19 15.73
C PHE A 104 -5.09 11.66 15.77
N PRO A 105 -4.90 11.07 16.97
CA PRO A 105 -4.63 9.63 17.11
C PRO A 105 -5.82 8.76 16.70
N PHE A 106 -7.05 9.21 16.95
CA PHE A 106 -8.25 8.45 16.59
C PHE A 106 -8.45 8.41 15.07
N GLU A 107 -8.28 9.55 14.42
CA GLU A 107 -8.33 9.69 12.97
C GLU A 107 -7.24 8.84 12.32
N THR A 108 -6.01 8.89 12.84
CA THR A 108 -4.90 8.07 12.37
C THR A 108 -5.21 6.57 12.47
N LEU A 109 -5.75 6.10 13.60
CA LEU A 109 -6.16 4.70 13.75
C LEU A 109 -7.32 4.32 12.84
N THR A 110 -8.27 5.22 12.62
CA THR A 110 -9.41 4.99 11.71
C THR A 110 -8.92 4.87 10.27
N SER A 111 -8.09 5.81 9.80
CA SER A 111 -7.45 5.76 8.49
C SER A 111 -6.60 4.50 8.31
N PHE A 112 -5.86 4.12 9.36
CA PHE A 112 -5.13 2.87 9.42
C PHE A 112 -6.03 1.67 9.18
N ALA A 113 -7.12 1.53 9.92
CA ALA A 113 -8.07 0.43 9.77
C ALA A 113 -8.70 0.37 8.36
N VAL A 114 -9.07 1.53 7.79
CA VAL A 114 -9.63 1.62 6.44
C VAL A 114 -8.61 1.15 5.39
N MET A 115 -7.36 1.63 5.45
CA MET A 115 -6.33 1.19 4.49
C MET A 115 -6.01 -0.29 4.62
N GLN A 116 -5.94 -0.82 5.84
CA GLN A 116 -5.74 -2.26 6.02
C GLN A 116 -6.89 -3.06 5.43
N LEU A 117 -8.13 -2.61 5.58
CA LEU A 117 -9.28 -3.25 4.96
C LEU A 117 -9.13 -3.27 3.43
N LEU A 118 -8.86 -2.12 2.82
CA LEU A 118 -8.71 -1.98 1.36
C LEU A 118 -7.57 -2.85 0.83
N LEU A 119 -6.39 -2.78 1.44
CA LEU A 119 -5.25 -3.61 1.05
C LEU A 119 -5.54 -5.10 1.24
N ASN A 120 -6.27 -5.48 2.31
CA ASN A 120 -6.58 -6.88 2.59
C ASN A 120 -7.55 -7.50 1.58
N LEU A 121 -8.36 -6.68 0.91
CA LEU A 121 -9.12 -7.18 -0.22
C LEU A 121 -8.21 -7.67 -1.35
N HIS A 122 -7.00 -7.16 -1.51
CA HIS A 122 -6.05 -7.66 -2.50
C HIS A 122 -5.22 -8.87 -2.05
N ASN A 123 -5.32 -9.30 -0.79
CA ASN A 123 -4.57 -10.44 -0.27
C ASN A 123 -5.07 -11.78 -0.87
N PRO A 124 -4.23 -12.57 -1.57
CA PRO A 124 -4.64 -13.86 -2.14
C PRO A 124 -5.12 -14.89 -1.11
N GLN A 125 -4.71 -14.75 0.15
CA GLN A 125 -5.09 -15.63 1.26
C GLN A 125 -6.36 -15.16 1.99
N ASN A 126 -6.92 -14.00 1.62
CA ASN A 126 -8.16 -13.52 2.21
C ASN A 126 -9.32 -14.44 1.79
N LYS A 127 -9.96 -15.06 2.79
CA LYS A 127 -11.04 -16.04 2.62
C LYS A 127 -12.45 -15.42 2.61
N ASN A 128 -12.57 -14.08 2.61
CA ASN A 128 -13.87 -13.42 2.52
C ASN A 128 -14.55 -13.81 1.19
N PRO A 129 -15.72 -14.46 1.22
CA PRO A 129 -16.41 -14.91 0.01
C PRO A 129 -16.90 -13.75 -0.87
N TYR A 130 -17.10 -12.56 -0.30
CA TYR A 130 -17.54 -11.35 -1.01
C TYR A 130 -16.38 -10.44 -1.43
N LYS A 131 -15.13 -10.91 -1.35
CA LYS A 131 -13.94 -10.10 -1.61
C LYS A 131 -13.95 -9.46 -3.00
N GLN A 132 -14.31 -10.23 -4.04
CA GLN A 132 -14.32 -9.71 -5.41
C GLN A 132 -15.45 -8.70 -5.60
N ASP A 133 -16.67 -9.00 -5.16
CA ASP A 133 -17.79 -8.07 -5.23
C ASP A 133 -17.50 -6.72 -4.55
N LEU A 134 -16.79 -6.75 -3.41
CA LEU A 134 -16.32 -5.55 -2.71
C LEU A 134 -15.25 -4.79 -3.52
N LEU A 135 -14.25 -5.48 -4.06
CA LEU A 135 -13.23 -4.87 -4.92
C LEU A 135 -13.87 -4.21 -6.14
N ASP A 136 -14.77 -4.92 -6.80
CA ASP A 136 -15.48 -4.43 -7.98
C ASP A 136 -16.28 -3.19 -7.62
N HIS A 137 -16.99 -3.16 -6.49
CA HIS A 137 -17.69 -1.96 -6.02
C HIS A 137 -16.75 -0.79 -5.71
N PHE A 138 -15.62 -1.02 -5.02
CA PHE A 138 -14.69 0.06 -4.69
C PHE A 138 -14.00 0.63 -5.93
N HIS A 139 -13.71 -0.21 -6.92
CA HIS A 139 -13.08 0.22 -8.16
C HIS A 139 -14.08 0.76 -9.17
N HIS A 140 -15.37 0.40 -9.07
CA HIS A 140 -16.39 0.74 -10.06
C HIS A 140 -16.40 2.23 -10.40
N ASP A 141 -16.34 3.10 -9.39
CA ASP A 141 -16.40 4.55 -9.58
C ASP A 141 -15.19 5.07 -10.38
N ILE A 142 -13.99 4.57 -10.06
CA ILE A 142 -12.76 4.92 -10.78
C ILE A 142 -12.77 4.33 -12.18
N GLU A 143 -13.28 3.12 -12.35
CA GLU A 143 -13.41 2.51 -13.66
C GLU A 143 -14.39 3.27 -14.55
N MET A 144 -15.55 3.67 -14.02
CA MET A 144 -16.57 4.44 -14.74
C MET A 144 -16.04 5.79 -15.20
N HIS A 145 -15.31 6.50 -14.32
CA HIS A 145 -14.78 7.84 -14.57
C HIS A 145 -13.28 7.86 -14.95
N PHE A 146 -12.74 6.72 -15.38
CA PHE A 146 -11.30 6.53 -15.58
C PHE A 146 -10.66 7.61 -16.46
N GLU A 147 -11.25 7.89 -17.62
CA GLU A 147 -10.70 8.88 -18.56
C GLU A 147 -10.71 10.30 -18.00
N GLU A 148 -11.68 10.63 -17.15
CA GLU A 148 -11.77 11.93 -16.47
C GLU A 148 -10.66 12.06 -15.43
N TYR A 149 -10.45 11.02 -14.62
CA TYR A 149 -9.35 10.96 -13.66
C TYR A 149 -7.99 11.06 -14.34
N ILE A 150 -7.76 10.31 -15.43
CA ILE A 150 -6.50 10.37 -16.18
C ILE A 150 -6.25 11.78 -16.73
N LYS A 151 -7.25 12.39 -17.37
CA LYS A 151 -7.12 13.76 -17.91
C LYS A 151 -6.86 14.78 -16.81
N SER A 152 -7.57 14.69 -15.68
CA SER A 152 -7.36 15.58 -14.54
C SER A 152 -5.92 15.47 -14.02
N ILE A 153 -5.44 14.25 -13.77
CA ILE A 153 -4.05 14.00 -13.31
C ILE A 153 -3.02 14.52 -14.33
N GLN A 154 -3.24 14.27 -15.63
CA GLN A 154 -2.32 14.73 -16.68
C GLN A 154 -2.29 16.25 -16.82
N SER A 155 -3.36 16.95 -16.42
CA SER A 155 -3.44 18.41 -16.47
C SER A 155 -2.69 19.11 -15.33
N LEU A 156 -2.35 18.40 -14.24
CA LEU A 156 -1.75 18.95 -13.03
C LEU A 156 -0.52 19.83 -13.25
N PRO A 157 0.44 19.48 -14.14
CA PRO A 157 1.59 20.34 -14.39
C PRO A 157 1.20 21.72 -14.93
N GLY A 158 0.07 21.83 -15.64
CA GLY A 158 -0.44 23.10 -16.18
C GLY A 158 -1.39 23.83 -15.23
N THR A 159 -2.26 23.10 -14.52
CA THR A 159 -3.31 23.68 -13.68
C THR A 159 -2.83 23.99 -12.26
N GLN A 160 -1.98 23.13 -11.70
CA GLN A 160 -1.49 23.23 -10.32
C GLN A 160 0.01 22.91 -10.23
N PRO A 161 0.89 23.70 -10.88
CA PRO A 161 2.32 23.40 -10.98
C PRO A 161 3.03 23.30 -9.61
N ALA A 162 2.52 23.98 -8.59
CA ALA A 162 3.06 23.91 -7.23
C ALA A 162 3.01 22.50 -6.63
N LEU A 163 1.98 21.70 -6.97
CA LEU A 163 1.87 20.32 -6.50
C LEU A 163 2.95 19.41 -7.11
N MET A 164 3.45 19.75 -8.30
CA MET A 164 4.47 18.96 -8.98
C MET A 164 5.85 19.02 -8.31
N ASN A 165 6.03 19.87 -7.29
CA ASN A 165 7.23 19.87 -6.45
C ASN A 165 7.26 18.70 -5.45
N ASP A 166 6.13 18.04 -5.21
CA ASP A 166 6.01 16.90 -4.30
C ASP A 166 6.05 15.59 -5.12
N SER A 167 6.94 14.68 -4.71
CA SER A 167 7.18 13.40 -5.39
C SER A 167 5.94 12.52 -5.46
N PHE A 168 4.98 12.69 -4.54
CA PHE A 168 3.71 11.97 -4.54
C PHE A 168 2.89 12.30 -5.79
N TYR A 169 2.77 13.60 -6.14
CA TYR A 169 2.04 14.01 -7.35
C TYR A 169 2.80 13.68 -8.62
N GLN A 170 4.13 13.67 -8.58
CA GLN A 170 4.95 13.14 -9.67
C GLN A 170 4.69 11.65 -9.91
N LYS A 171 4.59 10.84 -8.84
CA LYS A 171 4.21 9.42 -8.94
C LYS A 171 2.81 9.26 -9.51
N LEU A 172 1.83 10.02 -9.01
CA LEU A 172 0.46 9.99 -9.53
C LEU A 172 0.41 10.30 -11.03
N LEU A 173 1.13 11.34 -11.48
CA LEU A 173 1.27 11.67 -12.90
C LEU A 173 1.94 10.53 -13.69
N ARG A 174 2.95 9.88 -13.10
CA ARG A 174 3.62 8.73 -13.70
C ARG A 174 2.67 7.54 -13.88
N VAL A 175 1.82 7.25 -12.89
CA VAL A 175 0.77 6.21 -12.97
C VAL A 175 -0.21 6.50 -14.11
N ALA A 176 -0.71 7.73 -14.21
CA ALA A 176 -1.64 8.11 -15.28
C ALA A 176 -1.03 7.88 -16.68
N ASN A 177 0.26 8.19 -16.82
CA ASN A 177 1.00 8.04 -18.06
C ASN A 177 1.59 6.64 -18.29
N ALA A 178 1.39 5.67 -17.40
CA ALA A 178 1.92 4.31 -17.57
C ALA A 178 1.35 3.63 -18.84
N SER A 179 2.04 2.63 -19.38
CA SER A 179 1.54 1.78 -20.48
C SER A 179 0.80 0.52 -20.00
N SER A 180 0.63 0.37 -18.68
CA SER A 180 -0.12 -0.73 -18.05
C SER A 180 -1.60 -0.77 -18.41
N SER A 181 -2.23 -1.90 -18.08
CA SER A 181 -3.66 -2.10 -18.26
C SER A 181 -4.50 -1.06 -17.51
N ARG A 182 -5.74 -0.84 -17.98
CA ARG A 182 -6.70 0.04 -17.29
C ARG A 182 -6.94 -0.42 -15.86
N GLU A 183 -7.10 -1.71 -15.63
CA GLU A 183 -7.32 -2.30 -14.31
C GLU A 183 -6.17 -1.99 -13.34
N ASP A 184 -4.92 -2.19 -13.76
CA ASP A 184 -3.74 -1.92 -12.91
C ASP A 184 -3.64 -0.43 -12.56
N LYS A 185 -3.95 0.45 -13.52
CA LYS A 185 -3.99 1.90 -13.29
C LYS A 185 -5.12 2.27 -12.34
N CYS A 186 -6.33 1.75 -12.52
CA CYS A 186 -7.46 2.01 -11.64
C CYS A 186 -7.11 1.65 -10.18
N ARG A 187 -6.53 0.46 -9.99
CA ARG A 187 -6.11 -0.01 -8.66
C ARG A 187 -5.05 0.88 -8.02
N ALA A 188 -4.05 1.30 -8.79
CA ALA A 188 -3.02 2.21 -8.31
C ALA A 188 -3.58 3.61 -7.99
N ILE A 189 -4.42 4.17 -8.86
CA ILE A 189 -5.06 5.48 -8.67
C ILE A 189 -5.97 5.45 -7.42
N PHE A 190 -6.79 4.42 -7.27
CA PHE A 190 -7.65 4.23 -6.09
C PHE A 190 -6.83 4.29 -4.79
N THR A 191 -5.71 3.57 -4.77
CA THR A 191 -4.84 3.49 -3.60
C THR A 191 -4.14 4.82 -3.33
N LEU A 192 -3.62 5.47 -4.37
CA LEU A 192 -2.97 6.78 -4.24
C LEU A 192 -3.96 7.87 -3.80
N PHE A 193 -5.20 7.87 -4.29
CA PHE A 193 -6.23 8.81 -3.84
C PHE A 193 -6.64 8.57 -2.38
N SER A 194 -6.76 7.30 -1.99
CA SER A 194 -6.99 6.94 -0.58
C SER A 194 -5.85 7.47 0.31
N LEU A 195 -4.60 7.34 -0.13
CA LEU A 195 -3.44 7.88 0.55
C LEU A 195 -3.44 9.42 0.59
N LEU A 196 -3.80 10.11 -0.49
CA LEU A 196 -3.93 11.58 -0.49
C LEU A 196 -4.90 12.05 0.58
N ALA A 197 -6.09 11.43 0.65
CA ALA A 197 -7.11 11.78 1.62
C ALA A 197 -6.61 11.58 3.06
N ILE A 198 -5.93 10.46 3.33
CA ILE A 198 -5.42 10.13 4.67
C ILE A 198 -4.25 11.02 5.07
N LEU A 199 -3.36 11.35 4.13
CA LEU A 199 -2.23 12.24 4.37
C LEU A 199 -2.64 13.72 4.38
N ASN A 200 -3.94 14.01 4.26
CA ASN A 200 -4.51 15.36 4.16
C ASN A 200 -3.81 16.20 3.09
N LYS A 201 -3.45 15.56 1.98
CA LYS A 201 -2.85 16.22 0.81
C LYS A 201 -3.96 16.71 -0.12
N PRO A 202 -3.79 17.88 -0.76
CA PRO A 202 -4.78 18.40 -1.72
C PRO A 202 -5.15 17.35 -2.77
N THR A 203 -6.45 17.05 -2.89
CA THR A 203 -6.96 16.26 -4.00
C THR A 203 -7.16 17.20 -5.16
N ALA A 204 -6.46 16.96 -6.27
CA ALA A 204 -6.44 17.87 -7.39
C ALA A 204 -7.56 17.58 -8.41
N LEU A 205 -8.72 17.14 -7.91
CA LEU A 205 -9.94 16.87 -8.67
C LEU A 205 -10.77 18.14 -8.85
#